data_AF-A0A660R9N2-F1
#
_entry.id   AF-A0A660R9N2-F1
#
_cell.length_a   1.000
_cell.length_b   1.000
_cell.length_c   1.000
_cell.angle_alpha   90.00
_cell.angle_beta   90.00
_cell.angle_gamma   90.00
#
_symmetry.space_group_name_H-M   'P 1'
#
loop_
_entity.id
_entity.type
_entity.pdbx_description
1 polymer ?
#
loop_
_entity_poly.entity_id
_entity_poly.type
_entity_poly.pdbx_seq_one_letter_code
_entity_poly.pdbx_strand_id
1 'polypeptide(L)'
;SDIRIRTYLNDILRGAEIVEEKVIAEPTEHDYGLYKVRMAVRWDGGIGIYNKLSEYLSDVESDELYLGVSNLRIEGSKKIYTGLIIDATGFGIKPAIFPKIVDKEGRVIYTYDIVEDDVRKKYSIVEYKRSLAEALWSDRVGSEPLIVGVKAVKNNGSIIILDESAVKEILKSISLYNYLKDGKVVIVTGRP
;
A
#
# COMPACT_ATOMS: atom_id res chain seq x y z
N SER A 1 29.29 -0.38 -0.93
CA SER A 1 28.97 1.04 -1.16
C SER A 1 27.50 1.24 -0.83
N ASP A 2 27.22 1.68 0.39
CA ASP A 2 25.86 1.80 0.93
C ASP A 2 25.37 3.22 0.67
N ILE A 3 24.67 3.43 -0.46
CA ILE A 3 24.07 4.74 -0.79
C ILE A 3 22.83 4.91 0.09
N ARG A 4 23.03 5.51 1.28
CA ARG A 4 21.93 6.06 2.07
C ARG A 4 21.52 7.38 1.46
N ILE A 5 20.46 7.38 0.67
CA ILE A 5 19.83 8.62 0.21
C ILE A 5 19.24 9.32 1.44
N ARG A 6 19.93 10.36 1.94
CA ARG A 6 19.38 11.34 2.89
C ARG A 6 18.85 12.52 2.09
N THR A 7 17.65 12.41 1.57
CA THR A 7 16.94 13.57 1.00
C THR A 7 16.14 14.23 2.11
N TYR A 8 16.54 15.43 2.51
CA TYR A 8 15.73 16.28 3.37
C TYR A 8 14.56 16.80 2.55
N LEU A 9 13.37 16.24 2.76
CA LEU A 9 12.15 16.67 2.07
C LEU A 9 11.50 17.79 2.88
N ASN A 10 12.01 19.02 2.70
CA ASN A 10 11.51 20.23 3.39
C ASN A 10 10.00 20.47 3.17
N ASP A 11 9.43 19.87 2.13
CA ASP A 11 8.02 20.04 1.75
C ASP A 11 7.04 19.15 2.54
N ILE A 12 7.51 18.17 3.31
CA ILE A 12 6.68 17.29 4.17
C ILE A 12 6.03 18.07 5.32
N LEU A 13 6.58 19.23 5.68
CA LEU A 13 6.10 20.05 6.79
C LEU A 13 4.73 20.69 6.54
N ARG A 14 4.28 20.82 5.29
CA ARG A 14 3.00 21.49 4.98
C ARG A 14 1.77 20.72 5.47
N GLY A 15 1.88 19.40 5.64
CA GLY A 15 0.81 18.53 6.16
C GLY A 15 1.01 18.09 7.60
N ALA A 16 1.98 18.69 8.31
CA ALA A 16 2.31 18.32 9.68
C ALA A 16 1.45 19.10 10.67
N GLU A 17 0.84 18.38 11.60
CA GLU A 17 0.04 18.94 12.69
C GLU A 17 0.74 18.70 14.03
N ILE A 18 0.72 19.68 14.92
CA ILE A 18 1.16 19.48 16.31
C ILE A 18 0.05 18.72 17.02
N VAL A 19 0.38 17.53 17.52
CA VAL A 19 -0.56 16.66 18.23
C VAL A 19 -0.36 16.70 19.75
N GLU A 20 0.81 17.14 20.21
CA GLU A 20 1.11 17.31 21.62
C GLU A 20 2.17 18.40 21.77
N GLU A 21 1.97 19.30 22.72
CA GLU A 21 2.99 20.23 23.18
C GLU A 21 3.06 20.16 24.70
N LYS A 22 4.26 19.95 25.23
CA LYS A 22 4.49 19.79 26.67
C LYS A 22 5.76 20.50 27.10
N VAL A 23 5.63 21.36 28.11
CA VAL A 23 6.77 21.90 28.85
C VAL A 23 7.37 20.78 29.71
N ILE A 24 8.63 20.46 29.49
CA ILE A 24 9.40 19.50 30.28
C ILE A 24 10.15 20.22 31.41
N ALA A 25 10.67 21.42 31.13
CA ALA A 25 11.31 22.28 32.11
C ALA A 25 10.97 23.74 31.80
N GLU A 26 10.54 24.50 32.80
CA GLU A 26 10.27 25.91 32.61
C GLU A 26 11.58 26.69 32.40
N PRO A 27 11.54 27.78 31.61
CA PRO A 27 12.69 28.66 31.47
C PRO A 27 13.11 29.23 32.83
N THR A 28 14.40 29.37 33.05
CA THR A 28 14.97 30.12 34.18
C THR A 28 15.78 31.30 33.66
N GLU A 29 16.27 32.15 34.55
CA GLU A 29 17.09 33.31 34.18
C GLU A 29 18.36 32.92 33.39
N HIS A 30 18.82 31.67 33.50
CA HIS A 30 20.03 31.16 32.85
C HIS A 30 19.75 30.00 31.88
N ASP A 31 18.49 29.62 31.64
CA ASP A 31 18.11 28.49 30.79
C ASP A 31 16.79 28.77 30.05
N TYR A 32 16.72 28.41 28.77
CA TYR A 32 15.54 28.62 27.92
C TYR A 32 14.39 27.66 28.20
N GLY A 33 14.59 26.69 29.10
CA GLY A 33 13.62 25.64 29.39
C GLY A 33 13.58 24.59 28.27
N LEU A 34 12.80 23.54 28.48
CA LEU A 34 12.71 22.43 27.54
C LEU A 34 11.25 22.18 27.17
N TYR A 35 10.99 22.16 25.87
CA TYR A 35 9.67 21.89 25.31
C TYR A 35 9.75 20.62 24.45
N LYS A 36 8.73 19.78 24.55
CA LYS A 36 8.53 18.63 23.69
C LYS A 36 7.30 18.87 22.84
N VAL A 37 7.52 18.93 21.53
CA VAL A 37 6.47 18.95 20.53
C VAL A 37 6.42 17.58 19.88
N ARG A 38 5.24 16.97 19.80
CA ARG A 38 4.99 15.83 18.91
C ARG A 38 4.21 16.32 17.72
N MET A 39 4.75 16.04 16.56
CA MET A 39 4.13 16.34 15.28
C MET A 39 3.65 15.04 14.65
N ALA A 40 2.50 15.06 14.01
CA ALA A 40 2.01 13.99 13.17
C ALA A 40 1.87 14.50 11.74
N VAL A 41 2.19 13.65 10.77
CA VAL A 41 1.91 13.91 9.36
C VAL A 41 1.03 12.78 8.88
N ARG A 42 -0.01 13.13 8.14
CA ARG A 42 -0.85 12.12 7.51
C ARG A 42 -0.04 11.34 6.46
N TRP A 43 -0.20 10.02 6.52
CA TRP A 43 0.41 9.11 5.58
C TRP A 43 -0.20 9.26 4.18
N ASP A 44 -1.53 9.33 4.12
CA ASP A 44 -2.36 9.36 2.92
C ASP A 44 -3.14 10.67 2.77
N GLY A 45 -3.94 10.77 1.69
CA GLY A 45 -4.78 11.92 1.43
C GLY A 45 -4.08 13.03 0.65
N GLY A 46 -4.86 14.02 0.20
CA GLY A 46 -4.45 15.13 -0.66
C GLY A 46 -3.16 15.85 -0.28
N ILE A 47 -2.84 15.91 1.02
CA ILE A 47 -1.72 16.66 1.61
C ILE A 47 -0.73 15.71 2.32
N GLY A 48 -0.96 14.39 2.27
CA GLY A 48 -0.13 13.40 2.93
C GLY A 48 1.20 13.12 2.23
N ILE A 49 2.10 12.43 2.93
CA ILE A 49 3.45 12.07 2.43
C ILE A 49 3.37 11.29 1.11
N TYR A 50 2.37 10.41 0.99
CA TYR A 50 2.13 9.63 -0.22
C TYR A 50 2.06 10.48 -1.49
N ASN A 51 1.29 11.57 -1.48
CA ASN A 51 1.07 12.42 -2.66
C ASN A 51 2.34 13.11 -3.13
N LYS A 52 3.18 13.55 -2.19
CA LYS A 52 4.46 14.16 -2.52
C LYS A 52 5.45 13.15 -3.10
N LEU A 53 5.43 11.91 -2.60
CA LEU A 53 6.29 10.85 -3.14
C LEU A 53 5.85 10.36 -4.51
N SER A 54 4.53 10.34 -4.79
CA SER A 54 4.02 9.97 -6.11
C SER A 54 4.50 10.87 -7.25
N GLU A 55 4.69 12.18 -6.98
CA GLU A 55 5.23 13.12 -7.98
C GLU A 55 6.63 12.70 -8.45
N TYR A 56 7.43 12.04 -7.61
CA TYR A 56 8.75 11.52 -7.99
C TYR A 56 8.69 10.18 -8.71
N LEU A 57 7.59 9.43 -8.58
CA LEU A 57 7.46 8.11 -9.19
C LEU A 57 6.89 8.16 -10.61
N SER A 58 6.14 9.21 -10.96
CA SER A 58 5.58 9.36 -12.32
C SER A 58 6.63 9.48 -13.42
N ASP A 59 7.89 9.73 -13.06
CA ASP A 59 9.02 9.84 -14.00
C ASP A 59 9.75 8.50 -14.24
N VAL A 60 9.34 7.40 -13.58
CA VAL A 60 9.94 6.07 -13.74
C VAL A 60 9.10 5.25 -14.72
N GLU A 61 9.74 4.82 -15.81
CA GLU A 61 9.14 4.03 -16.88
C GLU A 61 8.56 2.70 -16.32
N SER A 62 7.30 2.42 -16.62
CA SER A 62 6.56 1.30 -16.02
C SER A 62 7.08 -0.06 -16.49
N ASP A 63 7.44 -0.94 -15.56
CA ASP A 63 7.68 -2.37 -15.85
C ASP A 63 6.49 -2.93 -16.64
N GLU A 64 6.76 -3.63 -17.76
CA GLU A 64 5.72 -4.21 -18.62
C GLU A 64 4.69 -5.00 -17.80
N LEU A 65 3.46 -4.52 -17.87
CA LEU A 65 2.37 -5.03 -17.06
C LEU A 65 1.86 -6.37 -17.61
N TYR A 66 1.96 -7.44 -16.82
CA TYR A 66 1.43 -8.76 -17.18
C TYR A 66 -0.09 -8.83 -16.98
N LEU A 67 -0.86 -8.02 -17.71
CA LEU A 67 -2.30 -8.19 -17.82
C LEU A 67 -2.62 -9.09 -19.02
N GLY A 68 -2.35 -10.40 -18.86
CA GLY A 68 -2.74 -11.46 -19.80
C GLY A 68 -4.25 -11.73 -19.84
N VAL A 69 -5.07 -10.68 -19.78
CA VAL A 69 -6.55 -10.76 -19.68
C VAL A 69 -7.20 -11.11 -21.03
N SER A 70 -6.46 -11.08 -22.13
CA SER A 70 -7.02 -11.15 -23.48
C SER A 70 -7.61 -12.52 -23.87
N ASN A 71 -7.31 -13.62 -23.14
CA ASN A 71 -7.71 -14.97 -23.57
C ASN A 71 -8.36 -15.86 -22.49
N LEU A 72 -8.84 -15.30 -21.37
CA LEU A 72 -9.51 -16.11 -20.34
C LEU A 72 -10.98 -16.37 -20.72
N ARG A 73 -11.28 -17.60 -21.15
CA ARG A 73 -12.66 -18.10 -21.29
C ARG A 73 -13.31 -18.17 -19.90
N ILE A 74 -14.41 -17.46 -19.71
CA ILE A 74 -15.20 -17.46 -18.48
C ILE A 74 -16.32 -18.48 -18.65
N GLU A 75 -16.17 -19.68 -18.09
CA GLU A 75 -17.25 -20.67 -17.97
C GLU A 75 -17.72 -20.75 -16.52
N GLY A 76 -19.02 -20.55 -16.29
CA GLY A 76 -19.66 -20.58 -14.97
C GLY A 76 -20.25 -19.22 -14.53
N SER A 77 -21.13 -19.24 -13.52
CA SER A 77 -21.79 -18.05 -12.97
C SER A 77 -20.76 -16.97 -12.62
N LYS A 78 -20.86 -15.81 -13.26
CA LYS A 78 -19.94 -14.69 -13.13
C LYS A 78 -20.02 -14.07 -11.72
N LYS A 79 -19.20 -14.57 -10.79
CA LYS A 79 -18.95 -13.88 -9.52
C LYS A 79 -18.19 -12.58 -9.83
N ILE A 80 -18.77 -11.45 -9.43
CA ILE A 80 -18.11 -10.14 -9.50
C ILE A 80 -17.39 -9.94 -8.17
N TYR A 81 -16.07 -9.77 -8.24
CA TYR A 81 -15.26 -9.46 -7.08
C TYR A 81 -15.16 -7.94 -6.92
N THR A 82 -15.24 -7.46 -5.69
CA THR A 82 -15.22 -6.02 -5.40
C THR A 82 -13.87 -5.51 -4.92
N GLY A 83 -12.92 -6.42 -4.61
CA GLY A 83 -11.59 -6.10 -4.10
C GLY A 83 -10.74 -7.35 -3.91
N LEU A 84 -9.52 -7.15 -3.40
CA LEU A 84 -8.56 -8.21 -3.09
C LEU A 84 -8.08 -8.09 -1.64
N ILE A 85 -8.11 -9.22 -0.93
CA ILE A 85 -7.43 -9.39 0.34
C ILE A 85 -6.26 -10.35 0.13
N ILE A 86 -5.08 -9.94 0.56
CA ILE A 86 -3.87 -10.76 0.54
C ILE A 86 -3.52 -11.12 1.97
N ASP A 87 -3.64 -12.40 2.30
CA ASP A 87 -3.24 -12.90 3.61
C ASP A 87 -1.74 -13.19 3.64
N ALA A 88 -0.98 -12.26 4.22
CA ALA A 88 0.46 -12.36 4.42
C ALA A 88 0.84 -12.62 5.89
N THR A 89 -0.12 -13.11 6.70
CA THR A 89 0.08 -13.46 8.10
C THR A 89 1.24 -14.44 8.27
N GLY A 90 2.21 -14.08 9.12
CA GLY A 90 3.37 -14.93 9.42
C GLY A 90 4.51 -14.86 8.40
N PHE A 91 4.36 -14.13 7.28
CA PHE A 91 5.41 -13.98 6.26
C PHE A 91 6.35 -12.79 6.48
N GLY A 92 6.19 -12.06 7.59
CA GLY A 92 7.08 -10.96 7.95
C GLY A 92 6.94 -9.71 7.09
N ILE A 93 5.79 -9.54 6.42
CA ILE A 93 5.48 -8.32 5.66
C ILE A 93 5.67 -7.06 6.52
N LYS A 94 6.24 -6.02 5.93
CA LYS A 94 6.37 -4.69 6.53
C LYS A 94 5.54 -3.73 5.70
N PRO A 95 4.63 -2.96 6.31
CA PRO A 95 3.92 -1.90 5.60
C PRO A 95 4.90 -1.02 4.84
N ALA A 96 4.59 -0.80 3.57
CA ALA A 96 5.40 -0.01 2.66
C ALA A 96 4.48 0.99 1.95
N ILE A 97 5.08 2.07 1.48
CA ILE A 97 4.38 3.15 0.81
C ILE A 97 3.81 2.68 -0.54
N PHE A 98 4.69 2.03 -1.30
CA PHE A 98 4.42 1.48 -2.63
C PHE A 98 4.79 -0.01 -2.60
N PRO A 99 3.97 -0.87 -1.98
CA PRO A 99 4.23 -2.30 -2.03
C PRO A 99 4.17 -2.81 -3.46
N LYS A 100 4.99 -3.80 -3.77
CA LYS A 100 4.97 -4.49 -5.06
C LYS A 100 4.46 -5.91 -4.86
N ILE A 101 3.51 -6.32 -5.68
CA ILE A 101 3.00 -7.69 -5.74
C ILE A 101 3.45 -8.27 -7.06
N VAL A 102 4.19 -9.37 -6.99
CA VAL A 102 4.77 -10.05 -8.14
C VAL A 102 4.45 -11.53 -8.10
N ASP A 103 4.62 -12.21 -9.22
CA ASP A 103 4.66 -13.67 -9.25
C ASP A 103 6.06 -14.22 -8.90
N LYS A 104 6.21 -15.55 -8.98
CA LYS A 104 7.46 -16.25 -8.68
C LYS A 104 8.63 -15.86 -9.62
N GLU A 105 8.34 -15.42 -10.85
CA GLU A 105 9.31 -14.92 -11.81
C GLU A 105 9.68 -13.44 -11.59
N GLY A 106 8.95 -12.73 -10.73
CA GLY A 106 9.14 -11.30 -10.48
C GLY A 106 8.34 -10.39 -11.41
N ARG A 107 7.43 -10.96 -12.21
CA ARG A 107 6.54 -10.19 -13.08
C ARG A 107 5.51 -9.45 -12.24
N VAL A 108 5.21 -8.21 -12.61
CA VAL A 108 4.36 -7.32 -11.82
C VAL A 108 2.89 -7.71 -11.97
N ILE A 109 2.25 -8.00 -10.83
CA ILE A 109 0.81 -8.25 -10.73
C ILE A 109 0.10 -7.01 -10.20
N TYR A 110 0.71 -6.32 -9.22
CA TYR A 110 0.19 -5.08 -8.67
C TYR A 110 1.28 -4.16 -8.16
N THR A 111 1.19 -2.89 -8.52
CA THR A 111 2.08 -1.80 -8.10
C THR A 111 1.34 -0.48 -8.26
N TYR A 112 2.00 0.61 -7.85
CA TYR A 112 1.51 1.98 -7.98
C TYR A 112 0.98 2.31 -9.39
N ASP A 113 1.68 1.88 -10.44
CA ASP A 113 1.36 2.19 -11.84
C ASP A 113 0.08 1.53 -12.37
N ILE A 114 -0.48 0.54 -11.67
CA ILE A 114 -1.77 -0.06 -12.05
C ILE A 114 -2.93 0.83 -11.64
N VAL A 115 -2.76 1.61 -10.58
CA VAL A 115 -3.85 2.39 -9.97
C VAL A 115 -4.09 3.65 -10.78
N GLU A 116 -5.37 3.94 -11.03
CA GLU A 116 -5.77 5.12 -11.78
C GLU A 116 -5.31 6.41 -11.08
N ASP A 117 -5.00 7.43 -11.88
CA ASP A 117 -4.32 8.63 -11.41
C ASP A 117 -5.14 9.43 -10.38
N ASP A 118 -6.46 9.45 -10.53
CA ASP A 118 -7.35 10.13 -9.61
C ASP A 118 -7.49 9.40 -8.26
N VAL A 119 -7.34 8.07 -8.26
CA VAL A 119 -7.32 7.22 -7.07
C VAL A 119 -6.01 7.39 -6.33
N ARG A 120 -4.87 7.26 -7.01
CA ARG A 120 -3.55 7.38 -6.38
C ARG A 120 -3.35 8.77 -5.76
N LYS A 121 -3.82 9.84 -6.38
CA LYS A 121 -3.77 11.21 -5.80
C LYS A 121 -4.59 11.42 -4.52
N LYS A 122 -5.48 10.49 -4.17
CA LYS A 122 -6.38 10.63 -3.03
C LYS A 122 -6.07 9.64 -1.93
N TYR A 123 -5.63 8.44 -2.28
CA TYR A 123 -5.53 7.32 -1.36
C TYR A 123 -4.27 6.50 -1.61
N SER A 124 -3.78 5.83 -0.55
CA SER A 124 -2.78 4.78 -0.73
C SER A 124 -3.33 3.65 -1.62
N ILE A 125 -2.46 2.99 -2.39
CA ILE A 125 -2.82 1.88 -3.28
C ILE A 125 -3.22 0.60 -2.53
N VAL A 126 -2.88 0.50 -1.24
CA VAL A 126 -3.30 -0.60 -0.37
C VAL A 126 -3.76 -0.07 0.97
N GLU A 127 -4.49 -0.89 1.71
CA GLU A 127 -4.64 -0.76 3.15
C GLU A 127 -4.03 -1.96 3.87
N TYR A 128 -3.45 -1.74 5.05
CA TYR A 128 -2.92 -2.82 5.88
C TYR A 128 -3.85 -3.09 7.06
N LYS A 129 -4.15 -4.36 7.30
CA LYS A 129 -4.93 -4.82 8.47
C LYS A 129 -4.15 -5.85 9.28
N ARG A 130 -4.53 -6.03 10.55
CA ARG A 130 -3.84 -6.98 11.45
C ARG A 130 -4.37 -8.40 11.31
N SER A 131 -5.64 -8.54 10.95
CA SER A 131 -6.31 -9.83 10.81
C SER A 131 -7.16 -9.91 9.54
N LEU A 132 -7.46 -11.13 9.10
CA LEU A 132 -8.39 -11.38 8.00
C LEU A 132 -9.80 -10.87 8.33
N ALA A 133 -10.22 -10.97 9.60
CA ALA A 133 -11.50 -10.42 10.05
C ALA A 133 -11.56 -8.90 9.81
N GLU A 134 -10.57 -8.13 10.27
CA GLU A 134 -10.52 -6.69 10.02
C GLU A 134 -10.47 -6.33 8.53
N ALA A 135 -9.81 -7.17 7.71
CA ALA A 135 -9.75 -6.97 6.26
C ALA A 135 -11.12 -7.16 5.59
N LEU A 136 -11.89 -8.15 6.02
CA LEU A 136 -13.24 -8.40 5.52
C LEU A 136 -14.22 -7.27 5.88
N TRP A 137 -13.99 -6.58 6.98
CA TRP A 137 -14.78 -5.41 7.39
C TRP A 137 -14.30 -4.09 6.77
N SER A 138 -13.26 -4.09 5.93
CA SER A 138 -12.80 -2.86 5.30
C SER A 138 -13.71 -2.44 4.14
N ASP A 139 -14.19 -1.20 4.21
CA ASP A 139 -14.90 -0.55 3.10
C ASP A 139 -14.08 -0.55 1.79
N ARG A 140 -12.74 -0.63 1.88
CA ARG A 140 -11.86 -0.62 0.71
C ARG A 140 -12.11 -1.80 -0.23
N VAL A 141 -12.42 -2.98 0.29
CA VAL A 141 -12.58 -4.19 -0.53
C VAL A 141 -14.02 -4.49 -0.91
N GLY A 142 -14.99 -3.74 -0.37
CA GLY A 142 -16.41 -3.95 -0.62
C GLY A 142 -16.92 -5.28 -0.08
N SER A 143 -18.08 -5.72 -0.59
CA SER A 143 -18.81 -6.87 -0.03
C SER A 143 -18.30 -8.24 -0.46
N GLU A 144 -17.61 -8.35 -1.59
CA GLU A 144 -17.20 -9.62 -2.20
C GLU A 144 -15.71 -9.61 -2.60
N PRO A 145 -14.79 -9.56 -1.62
CA PRO A 145 -13.36 -9.65 -1.91
C PRO A 145 -12.95 -11.04 -2.41
N LEU A 146 -11.95 -11.07 -3.31
CA LEU A 146 -11.14 -12.27 -3.52
C LEU A 146 -10.11 -12.36 -2.39
N ILE A 147 -9.90 -13.53 -1.80
CA ILE A 147 -8.88 -13.74 -0.77
C ILE A 147 -7.82 -14.67 -1.33
N VAL A 148 -6.55 -14.27 -1.29
CA VAL A 148 -5.41 -15.09 -1.71
C VAL A 148 -4.35 -15.14 -0.63
N GLY A 149 -3.61 -16.25 -0.56
CA GLY A 149 -2.42 -16.37 0.28
C GLY A 149 -1.16 -15.88 -0.43
N VAL A 150 -0.10 -15.66 0.34
CA VAL A 150 1.23 -15.33 -0.20
C VAL A 150 2.15 -16.55 -0.23
N LYS A 151 3.04 -16.60 -1.22
CA LYS A 151 4.08 -17.63 -1.31
C LYS A 151 5.32 -17.26 -0.52
N ALA A 152 5.74 -16.00 -0.63
CA ALA A 152 6.93 -15.46 0.02
C ALA A 152 6.88 -13.94 0.07
N VAL A 153 7.78 -13.35 0.85
CA VAL A 153 8.01 -11.91 0.90
C VAL A 153 9.51 -11.63 0.72
N LYS A 154 9.86 -10.60 -0.05
CA LYS A 154 11.24 -10.17 -0.33
C LYS A 154 11.45 -8.69 0.04
N ASN A 155 12.68 -8.22 -0.16
CA ASN A 155 13.09 -6.83 0.04
C ASN A 155 12.65 -6.28 1.42
N ASN A 156 13.13 -6.95 2.47
CA ASN A 156 12.86 -6.59 3.87
C ASN A 156 11.36 -6.45 4.22
N GLY A 157 10.47 -7.17 3.52
CA GLY A 157 9.05 -7.13 3.84
C GLY A 157 8.16 -6.33 2.89
N SER A 158 8.72 -5.74 1.82
CA SER A 158 7.99 -4.79 0.94
C SER A 158 7.49 -5.38 -0.37
N ILE A 159 8.01 -6.54 -0.79
CA ILE A 159 7.61 -7.22 -2.03
C ILE A 159 6.89 -8.51 -1.68
N ILE A 160 5.63 -8.65 -2.09
CA ILE A 160 4.82 -9.86 -1.96
C ILE A 160 5.00 -10.71 -3.21
N ILE A 161 5.23 -12.00 -3.01
CA ILE A 161 5.33 -12.98 -4.09
C ILE A 161 4.13 -13.92 -3.99
N LEU A 162 3.36 -14.01 -5.08
CA LEU A 162 2.24 -14.92 -5.22
C LEU A 162 2.64 -16.18 -6.00
N ASP A 163 1.92 -17.27 -5.75
CA ASP A 163 2.02 -18.46 -6.60
C ASP A 163 1.14 -18.34 -7.85
N GLU A 164 1.33 -19.28 -8.78
CA GLU A 164 0.66 -19.24 -10.07
C GLU A 164 -0.86 -19.41 -9.97
N SER A 165 -1.36 -20.13 -8.96
CA SER A 165 -2.79 -20.27 -8.67
C SER A 165 -3.42 -18.94 -8.26
N ALA A 166 -2.83 -18.26 -7.27
CA ALA A 166 -3.32 -16.97 -6.80
C ALA A 166 -3.30 -15.93 -7.92
N VAL A 167 -2.24 -15.90 -8.75
CA VAL A 167 -2.17 -15.02 -9.91
C VAL A 167 -3.30 -15.30 -10.89
N LYS A 168 -3.59 -16.56 -11.21
CA LYS A 168 -4.68 -16.93 -12.12
C LYS A 168 -6.06 -16.53 -11.56
N GLU A 169 -6.27 -16.68 -10.26
CA GLU A 169 -7.51 -16.26 -9.60
C GLU A 169 -7.71 -14.75 -9.67
N ILE A 170 -6.65 -13.97 -9.40
CA ILE A 170 -6.68 -12.52 -9.52
C ILE A 170 -7.01 -12.12 -10.96
N LEU A 171 -6.31 -12.66 -11.97
CA LEU A 171 -6.54 -12.32 -13.37
C LEU A 171 -7.97 -12.65 -13.83
N LYS A 172 -8.56 -13.76 -13.35
CA LYS A 172 -9.96 -14.09 -13.60
C LYS A 172 -10.91 -13.12 -12.91
N SER A 173 -10.64 -12.76 -11.67
CA SER A 173 -11.51 -11.90 -10.86
C SER A 173 -11.66 -10.48 -11.41
N ILE A 174 -10.60 -9.94 -12.05
CA ILE A 174 -10.61 -8.59 -12.62
C ILE A 174 -11.22 -8.50 -14.02
N SER A 175 -11.62 -9.63 -14.61
CA SER A 175 -12.14 -9.69 -15.99
C SER A 175 -13.48 -8.96 -16.19
N LEU A 176 -14.24 -8.78 -15.12
CA LEU A 176 -15.53 -8.08 -15.11
C LEU A 176 -15.46 -6.67 -14.57
N TYR A 177 -14.71 -6.53 -13.47
CA TYR A 177 -14.50 -5.29 -12.79
C TYR A 177 -13.07 -5.30 -12.27
N ASN A 178 -12.23 -4.44 -12.85
CA ASN A 178 -10.82 -4.38 -12.49
C ASN A 178 -10.63 -3.51 -11.24
N TYR A 179 -11.00 -4.07 -10.08
CA TYR A 179 -10.88 -3.40 -8.78
C TYR A 179 -9.43 -3.03 -8.40
N LEU A 180 -8.41 -3.61 -9.07
CA LEU A 180 -7.01 -3.25 -8.84
C LEU A 180 -6.72 -1.81 -9.27
N LYS A 181 -7.29 -1.38 -10.40
CA LYS A 181 -7.22 0.00 -10.88
C LYS A 181 -7.78 1.01 -9.88
N ASP A 182 -8.72 0.58 -9.06
CA ASP A 182 -9.37 1.39 -8.04
C ASP A 182 -8.69 1.32 -6.66
N GLY A 183 -7.52 0.69 -6.56
CA GLY A 183 -6.79 0.61 -5.28
C GLY A 183 -7.46 -0.28 -4.23
N LYS A 184 -8.39 -1.16 -4.63
CA LYS A 184 -9.20 -1.97 -3.70
C LYS A 184 -8.47 -3.22 -3.24
N VAL A 185 -7.33 -3.00 -2.58
CA VAL A 185 -6.43 -4.05 -2.09
C VAL A 185 -6.18 -3.87 -0.60
N VAL A 186 -6.38 -4.93 0.18
CA VAL A 186 -6.02 -5.00 1.60
C VAL A 186 -4.96 -6.08 1.80
N ILE A 187 -3.91 -5.77 2.56
CA ILE A 187 -2.86 -6.72 2.94
C ILE A 187 -2.98 -7.01 4.44
N VAL A 188 -3.18 -8.28 4.79
CA VAL A 188 -3.19 -8.74 6.18
C VAL A 188 -1.76 -9.03 6.62
N THR A 189 -1.31 -8.38 7.68
CA THR A 189 0.07 -8.51 8.16
C THR A 189 0.26 -9.55 9.25
N GLY A 190 -0.80 -9.88 10.00
CA GLY A 190 -0.72 -10.82 11.12
C GLY A 190 0.10 -10.33 12.31
N ARG A 191 0.50 -9.05 12.34
CA ARG A 191 1.24 -8.48 13.47
C ARG A 191 0.27 -7.96 14.54
N PRO A 192 0.54 -8.20 15.83
CA PRO A 192 -0.25 -7.67 16.94
C PRO A 192 -0.25 -6.13 16.97
#